data_AF-A0A286IBE8-F1
#
_entry.id   AF-A0A286IBE8-F1
#
_cell.length_a   1.000
_cell.length_b   1.000
_cell.length_c   1.000
_cell.angle_alpha   90.00
_cell.angle_beta   90.00
_cell.angle_gamma   90.00
#
_symmetry.space_group_name_H-M   'P 1'
#
loop_
_entity.id
_entity.type
_entity.pdbx_description
1 polymer ?
#
loop_
_entity_poly.entity_id
_entity_poly.type
_entity_poly.pdbx_seq_one_letter_code
_entity_poly.pdbx_strand_id
1 'polypeptide(L)'
;MSHPASSPFPSAPAEGSAPPARRSRFTAFLTAIGAIVLIGSEIWLAAIASVWALDGVLGLSTVGDLVMIAIVAPIALWATWMIAKLAIAAELNPENAD
;
A
#
# COMPACT_ATOMS: atom_id res chain seq x y z
N MET A 1 32.80 22.30 56.82
CA MET A 1 31.69 21.65 56.10
C MET A 1 31.76 22.14 54.66
N SER A 2 32.33 21.32 53.78
CA SER A 2 32.69 21.70 52.43
C SER A 2 32.18 20.61 51.51
N HIS A 3 30.94 20.74 51.03
CA HIS A 3 30.39 19.87 50.00
C HIS A 3 30.62 20.54 48.64
N PRO A 4 31.45 19.97 47.75
CA PRO A 4 31.53 20.42 46.37
C PRO A 4 30.31 19.93 45.56
N ALA A 5 29.98 20.74 44.56
CA ALA A 5 28.76 20.74 43.78
C ALA A 5 28.52 19.48 42.93
N SER A 6 27.23 19.19 42.76
CA SER A 6 26.58 18.33 41.78
C SER A 6 27.27 18.25 40.42
N SER A 7 27.69 17.04 40.04
CA SER A 7 28.04 16.70 38.65
C SER A 7 26.78 16.14 37.96
N PRO A 8 26.36 16.71 36.82
CA PRO A 8 25.22 16.20 36.07
C PRO A 8 25.59 14.90 35.34
N PHE A 9 24.67 13.94 35.40
CA PHE A 9 24.67 12.67 34.67
C PHE A 9 25.09 12.86 33.20
N PRO A 10 25.90 11.96 32.61
CA PRO A 10 26.04 11.88 31.17
C PRO A 10 24.71 11.41 30.58
N SER A 11 24.02 12.32 29.90
CA SER A 11 22.85 12.04 29.07
C SER A 11 23.14 10.90 28.10
N ALA A 12 22.21 9.96 27.99
CA ALA A 12 22.21 8.89 27.01
C ALA A 12 22.55 9.42 25.60
N PRO A 13 23.27 8.65 24.76
CA PRO A 13 23.48 9.04 23.37
C PRO A 13 22.11 9.21 22.72
N ALA A 14 21.87 10.41 22.20
CA ALA A 14 20.72 10.74 21.38
C ALA A 14 20.55 9.63 20.35
N GLU A 15 19.38 8.98 20.37
CA GLU A 15 18.88 8.21 19.25
C GLU A 15 19.12 9.07 18.02
N GLY A 16 20.04 8.63 17.17
CA GLY A 16 20.28 9.24 15.89
C GLY A 16 18.97 9.17 15.14
N SER A 17 18.21 10.26 15.15
CA SER A 17 17.24 10.56 14.11
C SER A 17 18.01 10.47 12.81
N ALA A 18 17.91 9.31 12.16
CA ALA A 18 18.32 9.17 10.79
C ALA A 18 17.63 10.31 10.04
N PRO A 19 18.37 11.14 9.28
CA PRO A 19 17.75 12.24 8.57
C PRO A 19 16.62 11.68 7.70
N PRO A 20 15.45 12.35 7.62
CA PRO A 20 14.42 11.94 6.69
C PRO A 20 15.08 11.83 5.33
N ALA A 21 15.08 10.61 4.78
CA ALA A 21 15.67 10.37 3.49
C ALA A 21 14.88 11.23 2.51
N ARG A 22 15.47 12.33 2.02
CA ARG A 22 14.92 13.15 0.93
C ARG A 22 14.71 12.25 -0.27
N ARG A 23 13.58 11.56 -0.30
CA ARG A 23 13.19 10.74 -1.43
C ARG A 23 12.86 11.73 -2.52
N SER A 24 13.60 11.65 -3.63
CA SER A 24 13.19 12.34 -4.83
C SER A 24 11.74 11.97 -5.13
N ARG A 25 10.89 12.95 -5.44
CA ARG A 25 9.47 12.74 -5.79
C ARG A 25 9.30 11.66 -6.87
N PHE A 26 10.33 11.46 -7.69
CA PHE A 26 10.39 10.38 -8.67
C PHE A 26 10.45 8.97 -8.04
N THR A 27 11.26 8.77 -6.99
CA THR A 27 11.36 7.49 -6.27
C THR A 27 10.09 7.19 -5.47
N ALA A 28 9.48 8.21 -4.88
CA ALA A 28 8.17 8.13 -4.23
C ALA A 28 7.09 7.67 -5.22
N PHE A 29 7.01 8.32 -6.39
CA PHE A 29 6.09 7.95 -7.45
C PHE A 29 6.29 6.51 -7.98
N LEU A 30 7.54 6.09 -8.20
CA LEU A 30 7.83 4.70 -8.57
C LEU A 30 7.43 3.70 -7.49
N THR A 31 7.54 4.07 -6.21
CA THR A 31 7.11 3.23 -5.08
C THR A 31 5.58 3.10 -5.08
N ALA A 32 4.84 4.19 -5.28
CA ALA A 32 3.38 4.13 -5.44
C ALA A 32 2.98 3.24 -6.62
N ILE A 33 3.60 3.37 -7.80
CA ILE A 33 3.32 2.50 -8.94
C ILE A 33 3.57 1.03 -8.58
N GLY A 34 4.70 0.73 -7.94
CA GLY A 34 5.02 -0.62 -7.49
C GLY A 34 3.95 -1.20 -6.56
N ALA A 35 3.51 -0.43 -5.57
CA ALA A 35 2.45 -0.83 -4.65
C ALA A 35 1.12 -1.07 -5.37
N ILE A 36 0.74 -0.18 -6.30
CA ILE A 36 -0.49 -0.31 -7.08
C ILE A 36 -0.47 -1.58 -7.93
N VAL A 37 0.64 -1.85 -8.61
CA VAL A 37 0.79 -3.05 -9.44
C VAL A 37 0.73 -4.30 -8.59
N LEU A 38 1.47 -4.35 -7.48
CA LEU A 38 1.54 -5.55 -6.64
C LEU A 38 0.17 -5.89 -6.02
N ILE A 39 -0.48 -4.91 -5.39
CA ILE A 39 -1.78 -5.12 -4.75
C ILE A 39 -2.87 -5.30 -5.81
N GLY A 40 -2.82 -4.53 -6.91
CA GLY A 40 -3.75 -4.66 -8.03
C GLY A 40 -3.69 -6.04 -8.67
N SER A 41 -2.50 -6.59 -8.90
CA SER A 41 -2.33 -7.94 -9.42
C SER A 41 -2.98 -8.99 -8.51
N GLU A 42 -2.84 -8.86 -7.19
CA GLU A 42 -3.43 -9.80 -6.26
C GLU A 42 -4.97 -9.74 -6.25
N ILE A 43 -5.54 -8.54 -6.40
CA ILE A 43 -6.99 -8.36 -6.59
C ILE A 43 -7.47 -9.06 -7.85
N TRP A 44 -6.77 -8.86 -8.97
CA TRP A 44 -7.16 -9.48 -10.24
C TRP A 44 -6.97 -10.99 -10.23
N LEU A 45 -5.92 -11.51 -9.58
CA LEU A 45 -5.74 -12.94 -9.38
C LEU A 45 -6.88 -13.52 -8.52
N ALA A 46 -7.24 -12.87 -7.42
CA ALA A 46 -8.36 -13.30 -6.59
C ALA A 46 -9.69 -13.25 -7.35
N ALA A 47 -9.93 -12.21 -8.15
CA ALA A 47 -11.11 -12.08 -8.98
C ALA A 47 -11.21 -13.22 -10.00
N ILE A 48 -10.14 -13.48 -10.76
CA ILE A 48 -10.09 -14.56 -11.77
C ILE A 48 -10.23 -15.92 -11.09
N ALA A 49 -9.53 -16.16 -9.98
CA ALA A 49 -9.64 -17.42 -9.24
C ALA A 49 -11.07 -17.64 -8.71
N SER A 50 -11.74 -16.58 -8.27
CA SER A 50 -13.13 -16.65 -7.80
C SER A 50 -14.09 -16.99 -8.94
N VAL A 51 -13.95 -16.33 -10.08
CA VAL A 51 -14.73 -16.59 -11.30
C VAL A 51 -14.51 -18.05 -11.74
N TRP A 52 -13.26 -18.50 -11.80
CA TRP A 52 -12.92 -19.87 -12.19
C TRP A 52 -13.47 -20.92 -11.21
N ALA A 53 -13.35 -20.68 -9.90
CA ALA A 53 -13.86 -21.59 -8.89
C ALA A 53 -15.39 -21.68 -8.89
N LEU A 54 -16.07 -20.54 -9.06
CA LEU A 54 -17.53 -20.48 -9.14
C LEU A 54 -18.04 -21.13 -10.43
N ASP A 55 -17.38 -20.91 -11.56
CA ASP A 55 -17.71 -21.57 -12.82
C ASP A 55 -17.59 -23.10 -12.69
N GLY A 56 -16.46 -23.58 -12.18
CA GLY A 56 -16.24 -25.02 -11.97
C GLY A 56 -17.25 -25.70 -11.04
N VAL A 57 -17.83 -24.97 -10.08
CA VAL A 57 -18.83 -25.50 -9.14
C VAL A 57 -20.26 -25.45 -9.71
N LEU A 58 -20.60 -24.37 -10.41
CA LEU A 58 -21.96 -24.13 -10.90
C LEU A 58 -22.20 -24.68 -12.32
N GLY A 59 -21.13 -25.01 -13.05
CA GLY A 59 -21.18 -25.52 -14.42
C GLY A 59 -21.87 -24.53 -15.36
N LEU A 60 -21.47 -23.25 -15.32
CA LEU A 60 -22.15 -22.23 -16.10
C LEU A 60 -21.86 -22.41 -17.59
N SER A 61 -22.82 -21.96 -18.41
CA SER A 61 -22.57 -21.74 -19.83
C SER A 61 -21.91 -20.39 -20.03
N THR A 62 -21.41 -20.09 -21.23
CA THR A 62 -20.76 -18.81 -21.58
C THR A 62 -21.56 -17.58 -21.15
N VAL A 63 -22.89 -17.64 -21.15
CA VAL A 63 -23.73 -16.53 -20.67
C VAL A 63 -23.57 -16.31 -19.17
N GLY A 64 -23.49 -17.39 -18.39
CA GLY A 64 -23.27 -17.33 -16.96
C GLY A 64 -21.89 -16.77 -16.60
N ASP A 65 -20.85 -17.14 -17.36
CA ASP A 65 -19.51 -16.56 -17.21
C ASP A 65 -19.52 -15.05 -17.43
N LEU A 66 -20.21 -14.59 -18.47
CA LEU A 66 -20.34 -13.16 -18.75
C LEU A 66 -21.05 -12.41 -17.63
N VAL A 67 -22.11 -12.99 -17.04
CA VAL A 67 -22.80 -12.38 -15.89
C VAL A 67 -21.86 -12.31 -14.69
N MET A 68 -21.12 -13.39 -14.42
CA MET A 68 -20.19 -13.43 -13.29
C MET A 68 -19.04 -12.44 -13.45
N ILE A 69 -18.43 -12.36 -14.64
CA ILE A 69 -17.41 -11.35 -14.95
C ILE A 69 -18.00 -9.95 -14.83
N ALA A 70 -19.22 -9.71 -15.33
CA ALA A 70 -19.89 -8.42 -15.22
C ALA A 70 -20.17 -7.99 -13.78
N ILE A 71 -20.25 -8.93 -12.83
CA ILE A 71 -20.40 -8.64 -11.39
C ILE A 71 -19.04 -8.44 -10.73
N VAL A 72 -18.09 -9.35 -10.98
CA VAL A 72 -16.80 -9.39 -10.28
C VAL A 72 -15.83 -8.32 -10.80
N ALA A 73 -15.76 -8.10 -12.12
CA ALA A 73 -14.80 -7.19 -12.72
C ALA A 73 -15.00 -5.72 -12.29
N PRO A 74 -16.24 -5.17 -12.19
CA PRO A 74 -16.42 -3.82 -11.65
C PRO A 74 -15.97 -3.66 -10.21
N ILE A 75 -16.14 -4.70 -9.38
CA ILE A 75 -15.69 -4.69 -7.98
C ILE A 75 -14.16 -4.67 -7.93
N ALA A 76 -13.50 -5.54 -8.70
CA ALA A 76 -12.04 -5.58 -8.81
C ALA A 76 -11.46 -4.26 -9.34
N LEU A 77 -12.12 -3.66 -10.32
CA LEU A 77 -11.72 -2.39 -10.91
C LEU A 77 -11.88 -1.23 -9.92
N TRP A 78 -12.98 -1.21 -9.16
CA TRP A 78 -13.19 -0.23 -8.09
C TRP A 78 -12.17 -0.37 -6.96
N ALA A 79 -11.87 -1.61 -6.53
CA ALA A 79 -10.87 -1.87 -5.50
C ALA A 79 -9.48 -1.40 -5.95
N THR A 80 -9.09 -1.72 -7.20
CA THR A 80 -7.83 -1.27 -7.80
C THR A 80 -7.76 0.26 -7.85
N TRP A 81 -8.86 0.92 -8.23
CA TRP A 81 -8.96 2.38 -8.25
C TRP A 81 -8.78 2.99 -6.85
N MET A 82 -9.40 2.43 -5.82
CA MET A 82 -9.25 2.93 -4.45
C MET A 82 -7.82 2.79 -3.94
N ILE A 83 -7.15 1.67 -4.24
CA ILE A 83 -5.74 1.49 -3.89
C ILE A 83 -4.86 2.50 -4.63
N ALA A 84 -5.11 2.73 -5.91
CA ALA A 84 -4.39 3.75 -6.67
C ALA A 84 -4.51 5.13 -6.02
N LYS A 85 -5.72 5.52 -5.61
CA LYS A 85 -5.95 6.77 -4.88
C LYS A 85 -5.18 6.82 -3.57
N LEU A 86 -5.21 5.76 -2.77
CA LEU A 86 -4.53 5.71 -1.47
C LEU A 86 -3.01 5.72 -1.62
N ALA A 87 -2.45 4.96 -2.57
CA ALA A 87 -1.02 4.91 -2.83
C ALA A 87 -0.49 6.26 -3.34
N ILE A 88 -1.22 6.92 -4.23
CA ILE A 88 -0.85 8.26 -4.71
C ILE A 88 -0.97 9.30 -3.59
N ALA A 89 -2.05 9.25 -2.79
CA ALA A 89 -2.23 10.17 -1.67
C ALA A 89 -1.14 10.01 -0.60
N ALA A 90 -0.71 8.78 -0.32
CA ALA A 90 0.37 8.51 0.63
C ALA A 90 1.71 9.12 0.20
N GLU A 91 2.04 9.06 -1.09
CA GLU A 91 3.30 9.62 -1.62
C GLU A 91 3.24 11.14 -1.89
N LEU A 92 2.04 11.70 -2.08
CA LEU A 92 1.85 13.16 -2.27
C LEU A 92 1.56 13.93 -0.98
N ASN A 93 1.53 13.25 0.17
CA ASN A 93 1.25 13.89 1.44
C ASN A 93 2.39 14.85 1.82
N PRO A 94 2.14 16.16 2.07
CA PRO A 94 3.18 17.16 2.34
C PRO A 94 4.10 16.81 3.52
N GLU A 95 3.58 16.10 4.52
CA GLU A 95 4.34 15.63 5.69
C GLU A 95 5.32 14.48 5.38
N ASN A 96 5.25 13.91 4.18
CA ASN A 96 6.19 12.91 3.67
C ASN A 96 7.14 13.48 2.59
N ALA A 97 7.06 14.79 2.31
CA ALA A 97 7.76 15.49 1.22
C ALA A 97 8.93 16.38 1.65
N ASP A 98 9.24 16.44 2.95
CA ASP A 98 10.37 17.17 3.57
C ASP A 98 11.59 16.26 3.82
#